data_AF-A0AA42XY24-F1
#
_entry.id   AF-A0AA42XY24-F1
#
_cell.length_a   1.000
_cell.length_b   1.000
_cell.length_c   1.000
_cell.angle_alpha   90.00
_cell.angle_beta   90.00
_cell.angle_gamma   90.00
#
_symmetry.space_group_name_H-M   'P 1'
#
loop_
_entity.id
_entity.type
_entity.pdbx_description
1 polymer ?
#
loop_
_entity_poly.entity_id
_entity_poly.type
_entity_poly.pdbx_seq_one_letter_code
_entity_poly.pdbx_strand_id
1 'polypeptide(L)'
;MLACVDVDYQGDEGPAIASCVVYKDWDSSESHEERFAFILRVAPYAPGQFHERELPCILHRALNEEIHVIGIAKNPFGDFHGQRRVLRGRSHKPLFVTAAGMDVDVAAESVRRMNGGPISLQRKSYWTP
;
A
#
# COMPACT_ATOMS: atom_id res chain seq x y z
N MET A 1 -1.33 -2.33 15.32
CA MET A 1 -0.56 -2.95 14.21
C MET A 1 -1.14 -2.47 12.89
N LEU A 2 -0.27 -2.18 11.93
CA LEU A 2 -0.64 -1.75 10.57
C LEU A 2 0.22 -2.52 9.57
N ALA A 3 -0.37 -2.93 8.46
CA ALA A 3 0.34 -3.58 7.36
C ALA A 3 0.29 -2.67 6.12
N CYS A 4 1.46 -2.30 5.62
CA CYS A 4 1.64 -1.56 4.38
C CYS A 4 1.94 -2.56 3.27
N VAL A 5 1.11 -2.59 2.23
CA VAL A 5 1.28 -3.48 1.09
C VAL A 5 1.57 -2.66 -0.17
N ASP A 6 2.49 -3.14 -0.99
CA ASP A 6 2.78 -2.58 -2.31
C ASP A 6 3.10 -3.73 -3.28
N VAL A 7 2.81 -3.56 -4.56
CA VAL A 7 3.02 -4.59 -5.57
C VAL A 7 3.82 -4.02 -6.73
N ASP A 8 4.99 -4.61 -6.97
CA ASP A 8 5.81 -4.31 -8.14
C ASP A 8 5.47 -5.28 -9.28
N TYR A 9 5.00 -4.75 -10.42
CA TYR A 9 4.60 -5.53 -11.59
C TYR A 9 5.69 -5.50 -12.67
N GLN A 10 6.16 -6.66 -13.11
CA GLN A 10 7.18 -6.76 -14.15
C GLN A 10 6.54 -6.94 -15.53
N GLY A 11 6.04 -5.84 -16.11
CA GLY A 11 5.30 -5.84 -17.38
C GLY A 11 3.80 -6.15 -17.23
N ASP A 12 3.06 -6.19 -18.33
CA ASP A 12 1.59 -6.34 -18.29
C ASP A 12 1.14 -7.75 -17.91
N GLU A 13 1.82 -8.78 -18.41
CA GLU A 13 1.51 -10.20 -18.13
C GLU A 13 2.64 -10.94 -17.40
N GLY A 14 3.67 -10.21 -16.97
CA GLY A 14 4.81 -10.80 -16.28
C GLY A 14 4.57 -11.02 -14.79
N PRO A 15 5.60 -11.52 -14.07
CA PRO A 15 5.49 -11.80 -12.66
C PRO A 15 5.32 -10.50 -11.85
N ALA A 16 4.80 -10.63 -10.63
CA ALA A 16 4.75 -9.54 -9.67
C ALA A 16 5.33 -9.94 -8.33
N ILE A 17 5.77 -8.93 -7.59
CA ILE A 17 6.28 -9.08 -6.23
C ILE A 17 5.37 -8.26 -5.33
N ALA A 18 4.53 -8.93 -4.55
CA ALA A 18 3.77 -8.30 -3.48
C ALA A 18 4.64 -8.21 -2.23
N SER A 19 4.85 -7.01 -1.72
CA SER A 19 5.61 -6.73 -0.49
C SER A 19 4.65 -6.28 0.60
N CYS A 20 4.86 -6.74 1.83
CA CYS A 20 4.09 -6.36 3.00
C CYS A 20 5.05 -6.02 4.15
N VAL A 21 4.94 -4.82 4.69
CA VAL A 21 5.68 -4.37 5.86
C VAL A 21 4.70 -4.08 6.99
N VAL A 22 4.92 -4.70 8.14
CA VAL A 22 4.08 -4.55 9.33
C VAL A 22 4.78 -3.66 10.34
N TYR A 23 4.05 -2.67 10.87
CA TYR A 23 4.49 -1.83 11.98
C TYR A 23 3.59 -2.04 13.20
N LYS A 24 4.14 -1.79 14.39
CA LYS A 24 3.36 -1.86 15.64
C LYS A 24 2.35 -0.72 15.69
N ASP A 25 2.82 0.49 15.41
CA ASP A 25 2.06 1.75 15.52
C ASP A 25 2.44 2.74 14.40
N TRP A 26 1.58 3.72 14.15
CA TRP A 26 1.71 4.65 13.02
C TRP A 26 3.01 5.45 13.03
N ASP A 27 3.50 5.80 14.21
CA ASP A 27 4.75 6.54 14.41
C ASP A 27 5.97 5.63 14.62
N SER A 28 5.85 4.32 14.40
CA SER A 28 7.00 3.41 14.44
C SER A 28 8.01 3.79 13.35
N SER A 29 9.27 4.02 13.74
CA SER A 29 10.37 4.29 12.82
C SER A 29 11.02 3.00 12.26
N GLU A 30 10.73 1.85 12.87
CA GLU A 30 11.26 0.54 12.51
C GLU A 30 10.13 -0.43 12.17
N SER A 31 10.35 -1.31 11.19
CA SER A 31 9.42 -2.38 10.84
C SER A 31 9.43 -3.46 11.91
N HIS A 32 8.24 -3.99 12.21
CA HIS A 32 8.08 -5.16 13.08
C HIS A 32 8.28 -6.46 12.31
N GLU A 33 7.76 -6.52 11.08
CA GLU A 33 7.85 -7.69 10.23
C GLU A 33 7.82 -7.29 8.75
N GLU A 34 8.58 -7.99 7.92
CA GLU A 34 8.60 -7.80 6.47
C GLU A 34 8.35 -9.14 5.78
N ARG A 35 7.46 -9.16 4.79
CA ARG A 35 7.07 -10.33 4.01
C ARG A 35 7.01 -9.98 2.54
N PHE A 36 7.26 -10.96 1.68
CA PHE A 36 7.06 -10.83 0.25
C PHE A 36 6.48 -12.11 -0.34
N ALA A 37 5.74 -11.97 -1.43
CA ALA A 37 5.20 -13.07 -2.22
C ALA A 37 5.53 -12.85 -3.70
N PHE A 38 6.12 -13.86 -4.32
CA PHE A 38 6.35 -13.88 -5.77
C PHE A 38 5.13 -14.50 -6.47
N ILE A 39 4.55 -13.76 -7.40
CA ILE A 39 3.33 -14.12 -8.10
C ILE A 39 3.69 -14.30 -9.57
N LEU A 40 3.65 -15.54 -10.04
CA LEU A 40 4.10 -15.90 -11.39
C LEU A 40 3.26 -15.30 -12.51
N ARG A 41 1.96 -15.10 -12.27
CA ARG A 41 1.01 -14.58 -13.25
C ARG A 41 0.04 -13.62 -12.58
N VAL A 42 -0.10 -12.44 -13.16
CA VAL A 42 -1.09 -11.44 -12.75
C VAL A 42 -1.98 -11.10 -13.94
N ALA A 43 -3.21 -10.71 -13.67
CA ALA A 43 -4.09 -10.18 -14.71
C ALA A 43 -3.43 -8.99 -15.45
N PRO A 44 -3.66 -8.85 -16.76
CA PRO A 44 -3.18 -7.71 -17.54
C PRO A 44 -3.67 -6.37 -16.97
N TYR A 45 -2.93 -5.30 -17.23
CA TYR A 45 -3.38 -3.97 -16.87
C TYR A 45 -4.62 -3.57 -17.68
N ALA A 46 -5.70 -3.24 -16.98
CA ALA A 46 -6.90 -2.64 -17.55
C ALA A 46 -7.14 -1.26 -16.90
N PRO A 47 -7.12 -0.15 -17.68
CA PRO A 47 -7.39 1.18 -17.14
C PRO A 47 -8.71 1.24 -16.36
N GLY A 48 -8.68 1.79 -15.15
CA GLY A 48 -9.86 1.87 -14.28
C GLY A 48 -10.19 0.58 -13.50
N GLN A 49 -9.55 -0.55 -13.82
CA GLN A 49 -9.75 -1.85 -13.14
C GLN A 49 -8.53 -2.26 -12.31
N PHE A 50 -7.84 -1.29 -11.72
CA PHE A 50 -6.63 -1.52 -10.91
C PHE A 50 -6.85 -2.55 -9.79
N HIS A 51 -8.04 -2.54 -9.20
CA HIS A 51 -8.44 -3.47 -8.14
C HIS A 51 -8.39 -4.94 -8.59
N GLU A 52 -8.71 -5.28 -9.84
CA GLU A 52 -8.68 -6.67 -10.32
C GLU A 52 -7.26 -7.24 -10.33
N ARG A 53 -6.26 -6.37 -10.52
CA ARG A 53 -4.85 -6.72 -10.56
C ARG A 53 -4.23 -6.78 -9.16
N GLU A 54 -4.61 -5.84 -8.31
CA GLU A 54 -3.98 -5.62 -7.02
C GLU A 54 -4.65 -6.39 -5.87
N LEU A 55 -5.98 -6.55 -5.91
CA LEU A 55 -6.72 -7.27 -4.88
C LEU A 55 -6.28 -8.73 -4.73
N PRO A 56 -5.99 -9.53 -5.77
CA PRO A 56 -5.49 -10.89 -5.57
C PRO A 56 -4.15 -10.93 -4.80
N CYS A 57 -3.32 -9.91 -4.97
CA CYS A 57 -2.04 -9.78 -4.29
C CYS A 57 -2.22 -9.37 -2.81
N ILE A 58 -3.21 -8.52 -2.52
CA ILE A 58 -3.51 -7.98 -1.19
C ILE A 58 -4.40 -8.94 -0.37
N LEU A 59 -5.42 -9.52 -0.99
CA LEU A 59 -6.48 -10.33 -0.35
C LEU A 59 -6.04 -11.77 -0.04
N HIS A 60 -4.89 -12.23 -0.53
CA HIS A 60 -4.42 -13.59 -0.22
C HIS A 60 -4.28 -13.87 1.29
N ARG A 61 -4.27 -12.82 2.14
CA ARG A 61 -4.25 -12.98 3.61
C ARG A 61 -5.30 -12.21 4.40
N ALA A 62 -6.13 -11.36 3.77
CA ALA A 62 -7.00 -10.42 4.50
C ALA A 62 -8.35 -11.01 4.96
N LEU A 63 -8.70 -12.21 4.51
CA LEU A 63 -10.03 -12.78 4.73
C LEU A 63 -10.04 -13.61 6.03
N ASN A 64 -10.31 -12.96 7.17
CA ASN A 64 -10.96 -13.54 8.36
C ASN A 64 -11.18 -12.55 9.53
N GLU A 65 -10.80 -11.27 9.40
CA GLU A 65 -11.00 -10.23 10.43
C GLU A 65 -11.63 -8.97 9.82
N GLU A 66 -12.29 -8.14 10.64
CA GLU A 66 -12.73 -6.79 10.24
C GLU A 66 -11.50 -5.88 10.11
N ILE A 67 -10.86 -5.91 8.94
CA ILE A 67 -9.66 -5.10 8.67
C ILE A 67 -10.09 -3.74 8.13
N HIS A 68 -9.72 -2.66 8.84
CA HIS A 68 -9.80 -1.31 8.29
C HIS A 68 -8.77 -1.15 7.17
N VAL A 69 -9.22 -0.64 6.02
CA VAL A 69 -8.38 -0.44 4.84
C VAL A 69 -8.23 1.05 4.58
N ILE A 70 -6.99 1.51 4.38
CA ILE A 70 -6.67 2.89 3.98
C ILE A 70 -6.01 2.85 2.62
N GLY A 71 -6.64 3.46 1.61
CA GLY A 71 -6.06 3.65 0.29
C GLY A 71 -5.25 4.94 0.23
N ILE A 72 -4.01 4.88 -0.25
CA ILE A 72 -3.10 6.03 -0.36
C ILE A 72 -2.62 6.16 -1.81
N ALA A 73 -2.98 7.25 -2.48
CA ALA A 73 -2.59 7.52 -3.86
C ALA A 73 -1.75 8.80 -4.00
N LYS A 74 -0.91 8.86 -5.04
CA LYS A 74 -0.11 10.06 -5.39
C LYS A 74 -0.86 11.05 -6.28
N ASN A 75 -1.92 10.60 -6.94
CA ASN A 75 -2.83 11.37 -7.78
C ASN A 75 -4.27 11.17 -7.29
N PRO A 76 -5.16 12.15 -7.47
CA PRO A 76 -6.57 11.99 -7.10
C PRO A 76 -7.24 10.94 -7.98
N PHE A 77 -8.18 10.20 -7.42
CA PHE A 77 -9.03 9.30 -8.19
C PHE A 77 -10.28 10.04 -8.67
N GLY A 78 -10.19 10.64 -9.86
CA GLY A 78 -11.27 11.46 -10.43
C GLY A 78 -11.77 12.54 -9.46
N ASP A 79 -13.07 12.82 -9.51
CA ASP A 79 -13.76 13.79 -8.65
C ASP A 79 -14.30 13.17 -7.35
N PHE A 80 -13.68 12.09 -6.85
CA PHE A 80 -14.15 11.44 -5.64
C PHE A 80 -14.01 12.36 -4.42
N HIS A 81 -15.11 12.97 -3.97
CA HIS A 81 -15.15 13.90 -2.84
C HIS A 81 -14.87 13.24 -1.48
N GLY A 82 -14.90 11.91 -1.40
CA GLY A 82 -14.58 11.16 -0.18
C GLY A 82 -13.08 11.08 0.13
N GLN A 83 -12.19 11.51 -0.77
CA GLN A 83 -10.75 11.51 -0.52
C GLN A 83 -10.30 12.71 0.33
N ARG A 84 -9.26 12.51 1.15
CA ARG A 84 -8.58 13.57 1.90
C ARG A 84 -7.17 13.82 1.38
N ARG A 85 -6.79 15.09 1.27
CA ARG A 85 -5.44 15.50 0.86
C ARG A 85 -4.53 15.58 2.07
N VAL A 86 -3.43 14.84 2.05
CA VAL A 86 -2.45 14.81 3.14
C VAL A 86 -1.09 15.24 2.62
N LEU A 87 -0.55 16.33 3.17
CA LEU A 87 0.86 16.70 3.00
C LEU A 87 1.67 16.04 4.12
N ARG A 88 2.84 15.47 3.76
CA ARG A 88 3.71 14.76 4.70
C ARG A 88 5.18 15.02 4.41
N GLY A 89 6.00 15.03 5.47
CA GLY A 89 7.43 15.27 5.39
C GLY A 89 7.73 16.64 4.78
N ARG A 90 8.68 16.71 3.85
CA ARG A 90 9.03 17.93 3.11
C ARG A 90 8.37 18.03 1.73
N SER A 91 7.45 17.12 1.39
CA SER A 91 6.81 17.10 0.08
C SER A 91 5.74 18.19 -0.02
N HIS A 92 5.79 18.96 -1.10
CA HIS A 92 4.73 19.91 -1.48
C HIS A 92 3.61 19.27 -2.30
N LYS A 93 3.77 18.02 -2.73
CA LYS A 93 2.73 17.24 -3.43
C LYS A 93 1.94 16.42 -2.41
N PRO A 94 0.60 16.52 -2.37
CA PRO A 94 -0.21 15.77 -1.43
C PRO A 94 -0.35 14.30 -1.83
N LEU A 95 -0.58 13.46 -0.83
CA LEU A 95 -1.19 12.15 -0.99
C LEU A 95 -2.71 12.30 -0.92
N PHE A 96 -3.43 11.37 -1.55
CA PHE A 96 -4.89 11.29 -1.54
C PHE A 96 -5.29 10.03 -0.78
N VAL A 97 -5.99 10.22 0.34
CA VAL A 97 -6.33 9.18 1.30
C VAL A 97 -7.82 8.85 1.21
N THR A 98 -8.14 7.57 1.16
CA THR A 98 -9.50 7.02 1.26
C THR A 98 -9.52 5.94 2.35
N ALA A 99 -10.68 5.62 2.89
CA ALA A 99 -10.80 4.62 3.95
C ALA A 99 -12.07 3.77 3.79
N ALA A 100 -11.96 2.50 4.17
CA ALA A 100 -13.08 1.58 4.30
C ALA A 100 -13.07 0.95 5.71
N GLY A 101 -14.22 0.93 6.37
CA GLY A 101 -14.36 0.46 7.75
C GLY A 101 -13.92 1.46 8.82
N MET A 102 -13.40 2.64 8.47
CA MET A 102 -13.04 3.71 9.41
C MET A 102 -13.31 5.09 8.83
N ASP A 103 -13.36 6.11 9.70
CA ASP A 103 -13.49 7.51 9.30
C ASP A 103 -12.26 7.98 8.51
N VAL A 104 -12.49 8.64 7.37
CA VAL A 104 -11.42 9.07 6.45
C VAL A 104 -10.56 10.19 7.00
N ASP A 105 -11.10 11.05 7.89
CA ASP A 105 -10.34 12.09 8.56
C ASP A 105 -9.40 11.47 9.61
N VAL A 106 -9.86 10.45 10.34
CA VAL A 106 -9.01 9.65 11.25
C VAL A 106 -7.90 8.94 10.48
N ALA A 107 -8.22 8.35 9.33
CA ALA A 107 -7.25 7.74 8.43
C ALA A 107 -6.20 8.78 7.93
N ALA A 108 -6.66 9.96 7.53
CA ALA A 108 -5.78 11.03 7.05
C ALA A 108 -4.81 11.53 8.13
N GLU A 109 -5.27 11.71 9.36
CA GLU A 109 -4.39 12.06 10.50
C GLU A 109 -3.36 10.96 10.78
N SER A 110 -3.78 9.70 10.72
CA SER A 110 -2.89 8.54 10.90
C SER A 110 -1.79 8.52 9.83
N VAL A 111 -2.15 8.74 8.55
CA VAL A 111 -1.20 8.84 7.44
C VAL A 111 -0.27 10.05 7.57
N ARG A 112 -0.77 11.18 8.09
CA ARG A 112 0.05 12.37 8.33
C ARG A 112 1.14 12.12 9.37
N ARG A 113 0.82 11.35 10.41
CA ARG A 113 1.75 10.95 11.47
C ARG A 113 2.68 9.81 11.06
N MET A 114 2.35 9.07 10.00
CA MET A 114 3.14 7.92 9.56
C MET A 114 4.60 8.30 9.32
N ASN A 115 5.51 7.59 9.99
CA ASN A 115 6.93 7.81 9.82
C ASN A 115 7.38 7.41 8.41
N GLY A 116 7.99 8.35 7.68
CA GLY A 116 8.43 8.18 6.29
C GLY A 116 9.92 7.90 6.13
N GLY A 117 10.56 7.30 7.13
CA GLY A 117 11.98 6.98 7.10
C GLY A 117 12.33 6.05 5.91
N PRO A 118 13.60 6.02 5.46
CA PRO A 118 14.01 5.12 4.40
C PRO A 118 13.67 3.68 4.82
N ILE A 119 12.90 2.98 3.99
CA ILE A 119 12.76 1.53 4.13
C ILE A 119 14.15 0.98 3.86
N SER A 120 14.82 0.46 4.90
CA SER A 120 16.01 -0.34 4.73
C SER A 120 15.61 -1.69 4.15
N LEU A 121 15.18 -1.70 2.89
CA LEU A 121 15.21 -2.91 2.08
C LEU A 121 16.69 -3.26 1.95
N GLN A 122 17.21 -4.02 2.91
CA GLN A 122 18.38 -4.82 2.64
C GLN A 122 17.97 -5.67 1.46
N ARG A 123 18.51 -5.38 0.27
CA ARG A 123 18.49 -6.28 -0.88
C ARG A 123 19.12 -7.60 -0.42
N LYS A 124 18.35 -8.44 0.28
CA LYS A 124 18.67 -9.85 0.41
C LYS A 124 18.53 -10.39 -1.00
N SER A 125 19.64 -10.90 -1.49
CA SER A 125 19.85 -11.48 -2.81
C SER A 125 18.87 -12.63 -3.06
N TYR A 126 17.63 -12.29 -3.41
CA TYR A 126 16.65 -13.22 -4.00
C TYR A 126 16.54 -13.00 -5.52
N TRP A 127 17.29 -12.04 -6.08
CA TRP A 127 17.52 -11.92 -7.50
C TRP A 127 18.56 -12.96 -7.93
N THR A 128 18.08 -14.10 -8.42
CA THR A 128 18.83 -14.88 -9.41
C THR A 128 17.88 -15.07 -10.59
N PRO A 129 18.28 -14.66 -11.82
CA PRO A 129 17.47 -14.89 -13.02
C PRO A 129 17.29 -16.39 -13.32
#